data_AF-A0A7R9QZ29-F1
#
_entry.id   AF-A0A7R9QZ29-F1
#
_cell.length_a   1.000
_cell.length_b   1.000
_cell.length_c   1.000
_cell.angle_alpha   90.00
_cell.angle_beta   90.00
_cell.angle_gamma   90.00
#
_symmetry.space_group_name_H-M   'P 1'
#
loop_
_entity.id
_entity.type
_entity.pdbx_description
1 polymer ?
#
loop_
_entity_poly.entity_id
_entity_poly.type
_entity_poly.pdbx_seq_one_letter_code
_entity_poly.pdbx_strand_id
1 'polypeptide(L)'
;MSQLMKVGAKRTPFGTFGGALKSKTPTELGEIAARGALQAAGVDPKLVNSVTVGTVIQIAANDTPIIPRGLVLRLGIPLEVPALCVNIQCGSGFQAIMTGAQ
;
A
#
# COMPACT_ATOMS: atom_id res chain seq x y z
N MET A 1 9.74 -10.41 -22.13
CA MET A 1 9.78 -9.73 -20.82
C MET A 1 9.93 -8.24 -21.07
N SER A 2 8.95 -7.45 -20.64
CA SER A 2 9.04 -5.99 -20.66
C SER A 2 10.00 -5.50 -19.58
N GLN A 3 10.61 -4.33 -19.79
CA GLN A 3 11.39 -3.68 -18.75
C GLN A 3 10.45 -2.99 -17.76
N LEU A 4 10.72 -3.17 -16.45
CA LEU A 4 9.97 -2.56 -15.36
C LEU A 4 10.87 -1.54 -14.64
N MET A 5 10.31 -0.38 -14.33
CA MET A 5 11.01 0.72 -13.69
C MET A 5 10.29 1.15 -12.41
N LYS A 6 11.06 1.39 -11.34
CA LYS A 6 10.55 1.98 -10.11
C LYS A 6 10.58 3.50 -10.22
N VAL A 7 9.40 4.11 -10.34
CA VAL A 7 9.25 5.58 -10.47
C VAL A 7 9.10 6.31 -9.14
N GLY A 8 8.70 5.61 -8.07
CA GLY A 8 8.54 6.17 -6.74
C GLY A 8 8.70 5.12 -5.64
N ALA A 9 9.29 5.50 -4.51
CA ALA A 9 9.39 4.65 -3.33
C ALA A 9 9.53 5.49 -2.07
N LYS A 10 8.60 5.31 -1.13
CA LYS A 10 8.59 5.95 0.19
C LYS A 10 8.10 4.98 1.24
N ARG A 11 8.38 5.30 2.50
CA ARG A 11 7.95 4.55 3.69
C ARG A 11 7.64 5.52 4.82
N THR A 12 6.78 5.12 5.75
CA THR A 12 6.56 5.84 7.02
C THR A 12 7.71 5.59 7.99
N PRO A 13 7.91 6.42 9.03
CA PRO A 13 8.73 6.05 10.19
C PRO A 13 8.25 4.72 10.81
N PHE A 14 9.17 3.91 11.31
CA PHE A 14 8.81 2.73 12.10
C PHE A 14 8.58 3.15 13.55
N GLY A 15 7.39 2.86 14.07
CA GLY A 15 7.03 3.13 15.46
C GLY A 15 7.43 1.97 16.37
N THR A 16 7.65 2.26 17.65
CA THR A 16 7.73 1.24 18.70
C THR A 16 6.33 0.78 19.11
N PHE A 17 6.24 -0.43 19.67
CA PHE A 17 4.98 -0.96 20.18
C PHE A 17 4.38 -0.02 21.23
N GLY A 18 3.10 0.34 21.08
CA GLY A 18 2.43 1.31 21.96
C GLY A 18 2.94 2.75 21.87
N GLY A 19 3.81 3.06 20.90
CA GLY A 19 4.46 4.36 20.75
C GLY A 19 3.67 5.39 19.93
N ALA A 20 4.41 6.28 19.25
CA ALA A 20 3.86 7.45 18.56
C ALA A 20 2.83 7.16 17.45
N LEU A 21 2.86 5.96 16.85
CA LEU A 21 1.96 5.57 15.76
C LEU A 21 0.75 4.75 16.24
N LYS A 22 0.56 4.55 17.55
CA LYS A 22 -0.49 3.67 18.10
C LYS A 22 -1.92 4.04 17.69
N SER A 23 -2.16 5.31 17.38
CA SER A 23 -3.47 5.83 17.00
C SER A 23 -3.75 5.75 15.50
N LYS A 24 -2.80 5.24 14.71
CA LYS A 24 -2.95 5.10 13.26
C LYS A 24 -3.34 3.69 12.88
N THR A 25 -4.35 3.56 12.01
CA THR A 25 -4.70 2.26 11.44
C THR A 25 -3.68 1.83 10.38
N PRO A 26 -3.58 0.53 10.06
CA PRO A 26 -2.73 0.06 8.97
C PRO A 26 -3.05 0.75 7.62
N THR A 27 -4.33 1.01 7.33
CA THR A 27 -4.73 1.72 6.10
C THR A 27 -4.23 3.16 6.08
N GLU A 28 -4.33 3.89 7.20
CA GLU A 28 -3.80 5.26 7.30
C GLU A 28 -2.28 5.31 7.08
N LEU A 29 -1.54 4.34 7.65
CA LEU A 29 -0.09 4.25 7.44
C LEU A 29 0.24 3.93 5.98
N GLY A 30 -0.52 3.02 5.36
CA GLY A 30 -0.41 2.71 3.93
C GLY A 30 -0.69 3.92 3.05
N GLU A 31 -1.71 4.72 3.39
CA GLU A 31 -2.08 5.93 2.67
C GLU A 31 -0.94 6.96 2.70
N ILE A 32 -0.36 7.20 3.87
CA ILE A 32 0.77 8.13 4.03
C ILE A 32 1.95 7.69 3.15
N ALA A 33 2.31 6.40 3.20
CA ALA A 33 3.41 5.87 2.39
C ALA A 33 3.15 5.96 0.89
N ALA A 34 1.97 5.54 0.45
CA ALA A 34 1.59 5.53 -0.97
C ALA A 34 1.45 6.95 -1.54
N ARG A 35 0.83 7.88 -0.79
CA ARG A 35 0.74 9.29 -1.17
C ARG A 35 2.12 9.92 -1.33
N GLY A 36 3.03 9.64 -0.41
CA GLY A 36 4.42 10.10 -0.51
C GLY A 36 5.14 9.53 -1.73
N ALA A 37 4.89 8.26 -2.09
CA ALA A 37 5.49 7.63 -3.26
C ALA A 37 4.96 8.22 -4.58
N LEU A 38 3.64 8.43 -4.69
CA LEU A 38 3.01 9.06 -5.85
C LEU A 38 3.49 10.50 -6.05
N GLN A 39 3.55 11.29 -4.96
CA GLN A 39 4.06 12.66 -4.99
C GLN A 39 5.54 12.73 -5.41
N ALA A 40 6.39 11.85 -4.85
CA ALA A 40 7.80 11.81 -5.21
C ALA A 40 8.04 11.38 -6.67
N ALA A 41 7.13 10.59 -7.23
CA ALA A 41 7.17 10.16 -8.63
C ALA A 41 6.51 11.18 -9.59
N GLY A 42 5.75 12.16 -9.08
CA GLY A 42 4.94 13.05 -9.90
C GLY A 42 3.81 12.32 -10.66
N VAL A 43 3.30 11.21 -10.11
CA VAL A 43 2.29 10.37 -10.77
C VAL A 43 0.89 10.77 -10.29
N ASP A 44 0.00 11.07 -11.24
CA ASP A 44 -1.44 11.23 -10.96
C ASP A 44 -2.02 9.87 -10.51
N PRO A 45 -2.69 9.80 -9.34
CA PRO A 45 -3.38 8.58 -8.90
C PRO A 45 -4.32 7.96 -9.94
N LYS A 46 -4.87 8.74 -10.87
CA LYS A 46 -5.73 8.27 -11.96
C LYS A 46 -5.03 7.36 -12.97
N LEU A 47 -3.70 7.37 -13.01
CA LEU A 47 -2.91 6.51 -13.89
C LEU A 47 -2.62 5.14 -13.28
N VAL A 48 -2.97 4.90 -12.01
CA VAL A 48 -2.75 3.61 -11.35
C VAL A 48 -3.76 2.58 -11.88
N ASN A 49 -3.25 1.45 -12.38
CA ASN A 49 -4.10 0.37 -12.95
C ASN A 49 -4.34 -0.80 -12.00
N SER A 50 -3.54 -0.94 -10.94
CA SER A 50 -3.72 -1.98 -9.93
C SER A 50 -3.07 -1.56 -8.61
N VAL A 51 -3.58 -2.07 -7.50
CA VAL A 51 -3.04 -1.84 -6.16
C VAL A 51 -2.81 -3.16 -5.45
N THR A 52 -1.56 -3.49 -5.12
CA THR A 52 -1.23 -4.69 -4.35
C THR A 52 -0.61 -4.30 -3.02
N VAL A 53 -1.12 -4.84 -1.91
CA VAL A 53 -0.66 -4.52 -0.56
C VAL A 53 -0.24 -5.78 0.17
N GLY A 54 0.95 -5.74 0.79
CA GLY A 54 1.40 -6.78 1.71
C GLY A 54 0.92 -6.52 3.13
N THR A 55 0.23 -7.46 3.77
CA THR A 55 -0.17 -7.34 5.19
C THR A 55 -0.27 -8.72 5.84
N VAL A 56 0.34 -8.89 7.01
CA VAL A 56 0.42 -10.19 7.71
C VAL A 56 -0.79 -10.43 8.63
N ILE A 57 -1.07 -9.48 9.54
CA ILE A 57 -2.13 -9.63 10.53
C ILE A 57 -3.37 -8.93 9.98
N GLN A 58 -4.29 -9.67 9.36
CA GLN A 58 -5.49 -9.11 8.71
C GLN A 58 -6.63 -8.72 9.68
N ILE A 59 -6.43 -8.92 10.98
CA ILE A 59 -7.39 -8.62 12.05
C ILE A 59 -6.88 -7.54 13.03
N ALA A 60 -5.82 -6.82 12.67
CA ALA A 60 -5.17 -5.85 13.57
C ALA A 60 -6.04 -4.62 13.88
N ALA A 61 -6.95 -4.27 12.97
CA ALA A 61 -7.93 -3.19 13.08
C ALA A 61 -9.13 -3.48 12.18
N ASN A 62 -10.26 -2.80 12.40
CA ASN A 62 -11.51 -3.03 11.67
C ASN A 62 -11.38 -2.84 10.15
N ASP A 63 -10.50 -1.96 9.70
CA ASP A 63 -10.25 -1.65 8.29
C ASP A 63 -9.17 -2.54 7.65
N THR A 64 -8.53 -3.41 8.44
CA THR A 64 -7.41 -4.24 7.98
C THR A 64 -7.79 -5.20 6.84
N PRO A 65 -8.95 -5.89 6.86
CA PRO A 65 -9.37 -6.74 5.75
C PRO A 65 -9.55 -6.00 4.43
N ILE A 66 -9.76 -4.68 4.47
CA ILE A 66 -10.06 -3.84 3.30
C ILE A 66 -8.91 -2.89 2.95
N ILE A 67 -7.71 -3.03 3.52
CA ILE A 67 -6.57 -2.10 3.27
C ILE A 67 -6.39 -1.77 1.79
N PRO A 68 -6.29 -2.75 0.85
CA PRO A 68 -6.05 -2.42 -0.56
C PRO A 68 -7.15 -1.53 -1.14
N ARG A 69 -8.41 -1.85 -0.84
CA ARG A 69 -9.56 -1.07 -1.32
C ARG A 69 -9.66 0.28 -0.61
N GLY A 70 -9.36 0.34 0.68
CA GLY A 70 -9.29 1.56 1.46
C GLY A 70 -8.24 2.53 0.90
N LEU A 71 -7.08 2.03 0.45
CA LEU A 71 -6.06 2.84 -0.21
C LEU A 71 -6.55 3.41 -1.55
N VAL A 72 -7.20 2.60 -2.39
CA VAL A 72 -7.78 3.08 -3.66
C VAL A 72 -8.65 4.32 -3.41
N LEU A 73 -9.61 4.20 -2.48
CA LEU A 73 -10.55 5.28 -2.18
C LEU A 73 -9.87 6.50 -1.55
N ARG A 74 -8.95 6.30 -0.58
CA ARG A 74 -8.27 7.40 0.14
C ARG A 74 -7.25 8.16 -0.71
N LEU A 75 -6.66 7.51 -1.72
CA LEU A 75 -5.69 8.12 -2.62
C LEU A 75 -6.33 8.79 -3.84
N GLY A 76 -7.64 8.64 -4.04
CA GLY A 76 -8.33 9.16 -5.22
C GLY A 76 -8.04 8.36 -6.49
N ILE A 77 -7.66 7.09 -6.34
CA ILE A 77 -7.50 6.15 -7.45
C ILE A 77 -8.91 5.75 -7.95
N PRO A 78 -9.14 5.57 -9.26
CA PRO A 78 -10.46 5.24 -9.79
C PRO A 78 -11.07 3.97 -9.16
N LEU A 79 -12.39 3.96 -8.98
CA LEU A 79 -13.11 2.91 -8.24
C LEU A 79 -12.99 1.54 -8.91
N GLU A 80 -12.97 1.52 -10.23
CA GLU A 80 -12.84 0.35 -11.09
C GLU A 80 -11.47 -0.34 -10.96
N VAL A 81 -10.45 0.35 -10.42
CA VAL A 81 -9.11 -0.22 -10.27
C VAL A 81 -9.16 -1.41 -9.28
N PRO A 82 -8.66 -2.59 -9.69
CA PRO A 82 -8.59 -3.75 -8.81
C PRO A 82 -7.55 -3.55 -7.72
N ALA A 83 -7.83 -4.10 -6.53
CA ALA A 83 -6.94 -4.04 -5.39
C ALA A 83 -6.84 -5.40 -4.70
N LEU A 84 -5.63 -5.82 -4.35
CA LEU A 84 -5.31 -7.14 -3.83
C LEU A 84 -4.49 -7.04 -2.54
N CYS A 85 -4.82 -7.87 -1.55
CA CYS A 85 -3.97 -8.09 -0.38
C CYS A 85 -3.21 -9.41 -0.57
N VAL A 86 -1.90 -9.40 -0.29
CA VAL A 86 -1.06 -10.61 -0.26
C VAL A 86 -0.46 -10.80 1.13
N ASN A 87 -0.29 -12.06 1.52
CA ASN A 87 0.30 -12.42 2.81
C ASN A 87 1.27 -13.59 2.62
N ILE A 88 2.56 -13.31 2.78
CA ILE A 88 3.64 -14.30 2.90
C ILE A 88 4.55 -13.91 4.08
N GLN A 89 3.92 -13.63 5.21
CA GLN A 89 4.60 -13.28 6.46
C GLN A 89 5.57 -12.10 6.22
N CYS A 90 6.82 -12.21 6.68
CA CYS A 90 7.85 -11.18 6.55
C CYS A 90 8.10 -10.74 5.10
N GLY A 91 7.81 -11.61 4.12
CA GLY A 91 8.00 -11.35 2.70
C GLY A 91 6.86 -10.58 2.03
N SER A 92 5.75 -10.29 2.73
CA SER A 92 4.54 -9.72 2.12
C SER A 92 4.77 -8.43 1.33
N GLY A 93 5.70 -7.58 1.80
CA GLY A 93 6.07 -6.35 1.07
C GLY A 93 6.75 -6.64 -0.28
N PHE A 94 7.68 -7.60 -0.30
CA PHE A 94 8.34 -8.03 -1.54
C PHE A 94 7.37 -8.77 -2.47
N GLN A 95 6.52 -9.62 -1.90
CA GLN A 95 5.51 -10.33 -2.67
C GLN A 95 4.52 -9.40 -3.34
N ALA A 96 4.14 -8.28 -2.70
CA ALA A 96 3.28 -7.28 -3.32
C ALA A 96 3.93 -6.67 -4.59
N ILE A 97 5.24 -6.42 -4.55
CA ILE A 97 6.01 -5.94 -5.71
C ILE A 97 6.06 -7.03 -6.79
N MET A 98 6.36 -8.27 -6.43
CA MET A 98 6.44 -9.38 -7.38
C MET A 98 5.09 -9.64 -8.06
N THR A 99 4.00 -9.64 -7.31
CA THR A 99 2.64 -9.80 -7.85
C THR A 99 2.22 -8.64 -8.75
N GLY A 100 2.67 -7.41 -8.47
CA GLY A 100 2.41 -6.26 -9.35
C GLY A 100 3.30 -6.20 -10.60
N ALA A 101 4.41 -6.94 -10.61
CA ALA A 101 5.37 -6.98 -11.71
C ALA A 101 5.08 -8.10 -12.73
N GLN A 102 4.27 -9.09 -12.36
CA GLN A 102 3.81 -10.18 -13.21
C GLN A 102 2.75 -9.69 -14.21
#